data_AF-A0A3L7UCT6-F1
#
_entry.id   AF-A0A3L7UCT6-F1
#
_cell.length_a   1.000
_cell.length_b   1.000
_cell.length_c   1.000
_cell.angle_alpha   90.00
_cell.angle_beta   90.00
_cell.angle_gamma   90.00
#
_symmetry.space_group_name_H-M   'P 1'
#
loop_
_entity.id
_entity.type
_entity.pdbx_description
1 polymer ?
#
loop_
_entity_poly.entity_id
_entity_poly.type
_entity_poly.pdbx_seq_one_letter_code
_entity_poly.pdbx_strand_id
1 'polypeptide(L)'
;MSEDVEVLTPAEEVQAQLNKLKLSLDAAIPYRLPTVFAKISGWGAKGEIKRRAKLIQQVEPTLKKMLMPKEEVLYVAKGTQSSTSEALFMGAYWAAMMNQTVFVLTNLRILMLRSKGNGKPTHTFWVLYYSEIDLFQPSWTGALKLKLKDGKKFTFTGFPKLDRKAMPTIFQDALDDYRKLNFHPAVSQSRENLCSHCFQVVPRDRYVCRNCGSDFWTPKELALRSLVFPSWGDICMKHYQFAMVELFGYLISWFVAISILVSPNPGEGLFVLLLIFLIEHPVDAILTYSVAKKGLNPRHGPDEARALAEQSVDADDGEEELLVVEEA
;
A
#
# COMPACT_ATOMS: atom_id res chain seq x y z
N MET A 1 -7.71 -4.79 -59.18
CA MET A 1 -6.84 -4.23 -58.12
C MET A 1 -7.57 -4.44 -56.81
N SER A 2 -7.29 -5.55 -56.13
CA SER A 2 -7.75 -5.76 -54.76
C SER A 2 -6.91 -4.84 -53.88
N GLU A 3 -7.54 -3.80 -53.30
CA GLU A 3 -6.93 -3.04 -52.22
C GLU A 3 -6.73 -4.01 -51.04
N ASP A 4 -5.48 -4.34 -50.75
CA ASP A 4 -5.12 -5.08 -49.55
C ASP A 4 -5.50 -4.21 -48.34
N VAL A 5 -6.63 -4.53 -47.71
CA VAL A 5 -7.05 -3.90 -46.46
C VAL A 5 -6.08 -4.37 -45.38
N GLU A 6 -5.14 -3.51 -45.01
CA GLU A 6 -4.19 -3.77 -43.93
C GLU A 6 -4.95 -3.98 -42.61
N VAL A 7 -5.01 -5.24 -42.16
CA VAL A 7 -5.69 -5.62 -40.92
C VAL A 7 -4.79 -5.24 -39.75
N LEU A 8 -5.15 -4.17 -39.04
CA LEU A 8 -4.46 -3.73 -37.83
C LEU A 8 -4.46 -4.85 -36.78
N THR A 9 -3.31 -5.05 -36.13
CA THR A 9 -3.21 -5.92 -34.96
C THR A 9 -3.99 -5.33 -33.78
N PRO A 10 -4.42 -6.14 -32.79
CA PRO A 10 -5.13 -5.62 -31.61
C PRO A 10 -4.35 -4.54 -30.85
N ALA A 11 -3.01 -4.61 -30.84
CA ALA A 11 -2.18 -3.59 -30.21
C ALA A 11 -2.20 -2.27 -30.99
N GLU A 12 -2.13 -2.32 -32.32
CA GLU A 12 -2.23 -1.15 -33.19
C GLU A 12 -3.61 -0.48 -33.12
N GLU A 13 -4.68 -1.27 -33.02
CA GLU A 13 -6.03 -0.74 -32.79
C GLU A 13 -6.12 0.03 -31.48
N VAL A 14 -5.59 -0.52 -30.38
CA VAL A 14 -5.54 0.17 -29.09
C VAL A 14 -4.72 1.45 -29.20
N GLN A 15 -3.54 1.39 -29.83
CA GLN A 15 -2.66 2.56 -30.00
C GLN A 15 -3.35 3.65 -30.84
N ALA A 16 -4.06 3.29 -31.91
CA ALA A 16 -4.83 4.22 -32.71
C ALA A 16 -5.92 4.92 -31.89
N GLN A 17 -6.61 4.20 -30.99
CA GLN A 17 -7.60 4.81 -30.09
C GLN A 17 -6.94 5.75 -29.07
N LEU A 18 -5.79 5.39 -28.50
CA LEU A 18 -5.04 6.26 -27.60
C LEU A 18 -4.64 7.57 -28.30
N ASN A 19 -4.09 7.46 -29.51
CA ASN A 19 -3.71 8.61 -30.34
C ASN A 19 -4.91 9.50 -30.67
N LYS A 20 -6.04 8.90 -31.09
CA LYS A 20 -7.31 9.62 -31.36
C LYS A 20 -7.82 10.38 -30.13
N LEU A 21 -7.60 9.83 -28.93
CA LEU A 21 -7.99 10.44 -27.67
C LEU A 21 -6.94 11.39 -27.09
N LYS A 22 -5.79 11.56 -27.77
CA LYS A 22 -4.63 12.33 -27.30
C LYS A 22 -4.14 11.88 -25.93
N LEU A 23 -4.16 10.56 -25.72
CA LEU A 23 -3.64 9.93 -24.52
C LEU A 23 -2.30 9.31 -24.86
N SER A 24 -1.24 9.69 -24.14
CA SER A 24 0.06 9.04 -24.20
C SER A 24 0.29 8.25 -22.91
N LEU A 25 0.92 7.09 -23.08
CA LEU A 25 1.52 6.32 -22.01
C LEU A 25 3.03 6.46 -22.11
N ASP A 26 3.73 6.13 -21.03
CA ASP A 26 5.17 6.19 -21.02
C ASP A 26 5.81 5.08 -21.86
N ALA A 27 6.52 5.46 -22.92
CA ALA A 27 7.14 4.52 -23.85
C ALA A 27 8.25 3.66 -23.22
N ALA A 28 8.80 4.06 -22.06
CA ALA A 28 9.80 3.25 -21.35
C ALA A 28 9.20 2.06 -20.59
N ILE A 29 7.88 2.04 -20.39
CA ILE A 29 7.20 0.94 -19.72
C ILE A 29 6.59 0.01 -20.78
N PRO A 30 6.97 -1.28 -20.80
CA PRO A 30 6.35 -2.24 -21.70
C PRO A 30 4.94 -2.58 -21.23
N TYR A 31 3.94 -2.26 -22.04
CA TYR A 31 2.53 -2.56 -21.79
C TYR A 31 2.00 -3.58 -22.81
N ARG A 32 1.30 -4.60 -22.32
CA ARG A 32 0.45 -5.43 -23.18
C ARG A 32 -0.86 -4.70 -23.47
N LEU A 33 -0.84 -3.81 -24.46
CA LEU A 33 -1.95 -2.90 -24.77
C LEU A 33 -3.33 -3.58 -24.87
N PRO A 34 -3.48 -4.75 -25.54
CA PRO A 34 -4.80 -5.40 -25.67
C PRO A 34 -5.41 -5.81 -24.34
N THR A 35 -4.59 -6.26 -23.38
CA THR A 35 -5.10 -6.66 -22.06
C THR A 35 -5.32 -5.43 -21.19
N VAL A 36 -4.40 -4.46 -21.20
CA VAL A 36 -4.51 -3.21 -20.42
C VAL A 36 -5.78 -2.43 -20.78
N PHE A 37 -6.13 -2.39 -22.07
CA PHE A 37 -7.34 -1.75 -22.60
C PHE A 37 -8.31 -2.77 -23.19
N ALA A 38 -8.81 -3.69 -22.37
CA ALA A 38 -9.73 -4.76 -22.78
C ALA A 38 -11.05 -4.31 -23.46
N LYS A 39 -11.37 -3.00 -23.46
CA LYS A 39 -12.55 -2.45 -24.13
C LYS A 39 -12.21 -1.20 -24.94
N ILE A 40 -12.00 -1.37 -26.24
CA ILE A 40 -11.65 -0.29 -27.17
C ILE A 40 -12.83 0.26 -27.99
N SER A 41 -13.95 -0.47 -28.07
CA SER A 41 -15.12 -0.11 -28.90
C SER A 41 -16.46 -0.27 -28.16
N GLY A 42 -17.52 0.31 -28.74
CA GLY A 42 -18.88 0.28 -28.21
C GLY A 42 -19.17 1.30 -27.11
N TRP A 43 -20.38 1.23 -26.55
CA TRP A 43 -20.86 2.21 -25.58
C TRP A 43 -19.98 2.25 -24.32
N GLY A 44 -19.52 3.45 -23.95
CA GLY A 44 -18.67 3.68 -22.77
C GLY A 44 -17.18 3.37 -22.94
N ALA A 45 -16.71 2.86 -24.09
CA ALA A 45 -15.29 2.52 -24.29
C ALA A 45 -14.36 3.72 -24.15
N LYS A 46 -14.69 4.86 -24.78
CA LYS A 46 -13.93 6.11 -24.66
C LYS A 46 -13.73 6.55 -23.20
N GLY A 47 -14.77 6.43 -22.38
CA GLY A 47 -14.71 6.78 -20.95
C GLY A 47 -13.79 5.83 -20.19
N GLU A 48 -13.88 4.54 -20.46
CA GLU A 48 -13.04 3.52 -19.85
C GLU A 48 -11.56 3.67 -20.23
N ILE A 49 -11.24 3.91 -21.51
CA ILE A 49 -9.86 4.17 -21.97
C ILE A 49 -9.28 5.38 -21.24
N LYS A 50 -10.02 6.50 -21.18
CA LYS A 50 -9.58 7.70 -20.46
C LYS A 50 -9.36 7.43 -18.96
N ARG A 51 -10.28 6.70 -18.32
CA ARG A 51 -10.17 6.33 -16.90
C ARG A 51 -8.94 5.47 -16.64
N ARG A 52 -8.69 4.46 -17.48
CA ARG A 52 -7.54 3.56 -17.40
C ARG A 52 -6.24 4.31 -17.62
N ALA A 53 -6.14 5.07 -18.71
CA ALA A 53 -4.95 5.86 -19.04
C ALA A 53 -4.62 6.82 -17.89
N LYS A 54 -5.61 7.52 -17.33
CA LYS A 54 -5.41 8.38 -16.17
C LYS A 54 -4.86 7.62 -14.96
N LEU A 55 -5.38 6.42 -14.67
CA LEU A 55 -4.88 5.59 -13.58
C LEU A 55 -3.43 5.14 -13.84
N ILE A 56 -3.12 4.71 -15.06
CA ILE A 56 -1.77 4.30 -15.46
C ILE A 56 -0.78 5.45 -15.29
N GLN A 57 -1.12 6.63 -15.78
CA GLN A 57 -0.30 7.85 -15.63
C GLN A 57 -0.04 8.21 -14.16
N GLN A 58 -0.95 7.87 -13.22
CA GLN A 58 -0.69 8.06 -11.79
C GLN A 58 0.38 7.11 -11.25
N VAL A 59 0.53 5.91 -11.82
CA VAL A 59 1.46 4.87 -11.33
C VAL A 59 2.76 4.79 -12.11
N GLU A 60 2.80 5.28 -13.36
CA GLU A 60 3.98 5.31 -14.24
C GLU A 60 5.27 5.77 -13.55
N PRO A 61 5.31 6.91 -12.82
CA PRO A 61 6.54 7.36 -12.17
C PRO A 61 7.11 6.37 -11.15
N THR A 62 6.23 5.56 -10.54
CA THR A 62 6.61 4.52 -9.58
C THR A 62 7.02 3.26 -10.34
N LEU A 63 6.25 2.85 -11.36
CA LEU A 63 6.53 1.65 -12.15
C LEU A 63 7.87 1.69 -12.87
N LYS A 64 8.28 2.84 -13.41
CA LYS A 64 9.61 3.00 -14.05
C LYS A 64 10.77 2.54 -13.17
N LYS A 65 10.63 2.70 -11.86
CA LYS A 65 11.65 2.36 -10.87
C LYS A 65 11.48 0.95 -10.31
N MET A 66 10.27 0.38 -10.42
CA MET A 66 9.91 -0.90 -9.83
C MET A 66 10.05 -2.09 -10.78
N LEU A 67 9.80 -1.87 -12.07
CA LEU A 67 9.77 -2.94 -13.06
C LEU A 67 11.18 -3.47 -13.31
N MET A 68 11.29 -4.79 -13.34
CA MET A 68 12.52 -5.47 -13.72
C MET A 68 12.73 -5.42 -15.25
N PRO A 69 13.97 -5.61 -15.73
CA PRO A 69 14.20 -5.76 -17.16
C PRO A 69 13.30 -6.86 -17.76
N LYS A 70 12.64 -6.55 -18.88
CA LYS A 70 11.69 -7.46 -19.58
C LYS A 70 10.40 -7.78 -18.81
N GLU A 71 10.14 -7.11 -17.69
CA GLU A 71 8.86 -7.20 -16.98
C GLU A 71 7.80 -6.36 -17.72
N GLU A 72 6.78 -7.01 -18.27
CA GLU A 72 5.70 -6.40 -19.06
C GLU A 72 4.45 -6.21 -18.18
N VAL A 73 3.85 -5.02 -18.22
CA VAL A 73 2.57 -4.73 -17.55
C VAL A 73 1.41 -5.29 -18.35
N LEU A 74 0.68 -6.23 -17.75
CA LEU A 74 -0.48 -6.90 -18.35
C LEU A 74 -1.79 -6.18 -18.02
N TYR A 75 -1.93 -5.64 -16.81
CA TYR A 75 -3.15 -4.96 -16.38
C TYR A 75 -2.94 -4.03 -15.20
N VAL A 76 -3.72 -2.95 -15.11
CA VAL A 76 -3.65 -1.98 -13.99
C VAL A 76 -5.05 -1.64 -13.49
N ALA A 77 -5.42 -2.02 -12.27
CA ALA A 77 -6.74 -1.75 -11.72
C ALA A 77 -6.66 -1.23 -10.29
N LYS A 78 -7.63 -0.40 -9.87
CA LYS A 78 -7.70 0.12 -8.51
C LYS A 78 -8.88 -0.50 -7.77
N GLY A 79 -8.62 -1.01 -6.57
CA GLY A 79 -9.61 -1.52 -5.64
C GLY A 79 -9.33 -1.04 -4.22
N THR A 80 -10.05 -1.61 -3.26
CA THR A 80 -9.96 -1.28 -1.84
C THR A 80 -9.85 -2.56 -1.06
N GLN A 81 -8.79 -2.72 -0.23
CA GLN A 81 -8.72 -3.86 0.67
C GLN A 81 -9.81 -3.72 1.73
N SER A 82 -10.69 -4.72 1.81
CA SER A 82 -11.78 -4.78 2.79
C SER A 82 -11.37 -5.65 3.96
N SER A 83 -11.61 -5.14 5.17
CA SER A 83 -11.39 -5.83 6.44
C SER A 83 -12.60 -5.58 7.33
N THR A 84 -13.28 -6.65 7.74
CA THR A 84 -14.49 -6.55 8.58
C THR A 84 -14.17 -5.90 9.92
N SER A 85 -13.03 -6.23 10.52
CA SER A 85 -12.62 -5.63 11.80
C SER A 85 -12.37 -4.14 11.66
N GLU A 86 -11.70 -3.70 10.60
CA GLU A 86 -11.47 -2.25 10.39
C GLU A 86 -12.75 -1.51 10.08
N ALA A 87 -13.66 -2.10 9.30
CA ALA A 87 -14.96 -1.51 9.05
C ALA A 87 -15.78 -1.34 10.35
N LEU A 88 -15.63 -2.27 11.29
CA LEU A 88 -16.31 -2.23 12.60
C LEU A 88 -15.68 -1.20 13.54
N PHE A 89 -14.36 -1.16 13.66
CA PHE A 89 -13.67 -0.33 14.66
C PHE A 89 -13.29 1.07 14.17
N MET A 90 -12.96 1.23 12.88
CA MET A 90 -12.60 2.53 12.30
C MET A 90 -13.76 3.16 11.52
N GLY A 91 -14.82 2.39 11.25
CA GLY A 91 -15.91 2.76 10.36
C GLY A 91 -15.60 2.46 8.88
N ALA A 92 -16.62 2.03 8.16
CA ALA A 92 -16.50 1.59 6.76
C ALA A 92 -15.93 2.66 5.82
N TYR A 93 -16.25 3.94 6.06
CA TYR A 93 -15.76 5.06 5.25
C TYR A 93 -14.24 5.24 5.37
N TRP A 94 -13.71 5.25 6.60
CA TRP A 94 -12.29 5.42 6.87
C TRP A 94 -11.47 4.22 6.39
N ALA A 95 -11.96 3.01 6.68
CA ALA A 95 -11.36 1.79 6.19
C ALA A 95 -11.26 1.80 4.64
N ALA A 96 -12.28 2.31 3.95
CA ALA A 96 -12.23 2.43 2.50
C ALA A 96 -11.17 3.43 2.02
N MET A 97 -11.03 4.57 2.70
CA MET A 97 -10.07 5.61 2.32
C MET A 97 -8.60 5.17 2.49
N MET A 98 -8.28 4.46 3.57
CA MET A 98 -6.90 4.06 3.88
C MET A 98 -6.40 2.84 3.11
N ASN A 99 -7.33 2.00 2.66
CA ASN A 99 -7.01 0.71 2.02
C ASN A 99 -7.11 0.72 0.50
N GLN A 100 -7.18 1.91 -0.13
CA GLN A 100 -7.11 2.06 -1.58
C GLN A 100 -5.80 1.46 -2.10
N THR A 101 -5.90 0.52 -3.05
CA THR A 101 -4.76 -0.22 -3.60
C THR A 101 -4.87 -0.33 -5.11
N VAL A 102 -3.80 0.04 -5.82
CA VAL A 102 -3.65 -0.24 -7.25
C VAL A 102 -2.94 -1.57 -7.43
N PHE A 103 -3.56 -2.46 -8.18
CA PHE A 103 -3.02 -3.72 -8.65
C PHE A 103 -2.39 -3.48 -10.01
N VAL A 104 -1.13 -3.88 -10.15
CA VAL A 104 -0.42 -3.94 -11.42
C VAL A 104 -0.03 -5.40 -11.63
N LEU A 105 -0.72 -6.07 -12.54
CA LEU A 105 -0.41 -7.43 -12.96
C LEU A 105 0.67 -7.32 -14.03
N THR A 106 1.79 -8.02 -13.84
CA THR A 106 2.86 -8.13 -14.83
C THR A 106 2.99 -9.57 -15.30
N ASN A 107 3.83 -9.83 -16.30
CA ASN A 107 4.16 -11.22 -16.68
C ASN A 107 4.96 -11.99 -15.61
N LEU A 108 5.42 -11.32 -14.55
CA LEU A 108 6.26 -11.91 -13.50
C LEU A 108 5.55 -12.02 -12.15
N ARG A 109 4.78 -11.00 -11.77
CA ARG A 109 4.22 -10.85 -10.41
C ARG A 109 3.06 -9.86 -10.39
N ILE A 110 2.36 -9.82 -9.26
CA ILE A 110 1.41 -8.75 -8.96
C ILE A 110 2.13 -7.75 -8.05
N LEU A 111 2.23 -6.51 -8.51
CA LEU A 111 2.59 -5.38 -7.66
C LEU A 111 1.31 -4.79 -7.08
N MET A 112 1.29 -4.62 -5.77
CA MET A 112 0.20 -3.93 -5.08
C MET A 112 0.73 -2.63 -4.49
N LEU A 113 0.18 -1.52 -4.94
CA LEU A 113 0.60 -0.20 -4.53
C LEU A 113 -0.51 0.41 -3.69
N ARG A 114 -0.27 0.66 -2.39
CA ARG A 114 -1.18 1.51 -1.62
C ARG A 114 -1.25 2.86 -2.31
N SER A 115 -2.45 3.40 -2.45
CA SER A 115 -2.70 4.60 -3.24
C SER A 115 -3.67 5.54 -2.56
N LYS A 116 -3.72 6.79 -3.01
CA LYS A 116 -4.79 7.72 -2.66
C LYS A 116 -6.08 7.38 -3.44
N GLY A 117 -7.18 8.06 -3.11
CA GLY A 117 -8.46 7.91 -3.82
C GLY A 117 -8.40 8.17 -5.33
N ASN A 118 -7.41 8.91 -5.83
CA ASN A 118 -7.20 9.13 -7.27
C ASN A 118 -6.32 8.06 -7.96
N GLY A 119 -5.78 7.08 -7.21
CA GLY A 119 -4.87 6.05 -7.71
C GLY A 119 -3.38 6.40 -7.65
N LYS A 120 -2.99 7.61 -7.20
CA LYS A 120 -1.58 7.96 -6.99
C LYS A 120 -0.98 7.10 -5.87
N PRO A 121 0.11 6.36 -6.12
CA PRO A 121 0.76 5.55 -5.09
C PRO A 121 1.24 6.38 -3.89
N THR A 122 1.26 5.77 -2.70
CA THR A 122 1.80 6.35 -1.46
C THR A 122 3.18 5.77 -1.16
N HIS A 123 3.43 5.23 0.03
CA HIS A 123 4.74 4.71 0.45
C HIS A 123 4.70 3.23 0.89
N THR A 124 3.55 2.56 0.74
CA THR A 124 3.42 1.15 1.11
C THR A 124 3.20 0.31 -0.14
N PHE A 125 4.14 -0.60 -0.38
CA PHE A 125 4.19 -1.39 -1.60
C PHE A 125 4.38 -2.86 -1.25
N TRP A 126 3.73 -3.72 -2.02
CA TRP A 126 3.86 -5.16 -1.89
C TRP A 126 4.09 -5.82 -3.24
N VAL A 127 4.68 -7.01 -3.19
CA VAL A 127 4.78 -7.90 -4.33
C VAL A 127 4.27 -9.28 -3.97
N LEU A 128 3.58 -9.89 -4.94
CA LEU A 128 3.10 -11.27 -4.89
C LEU A 128 3.58 -11.97 -6.16
N TYR A 129 4.46 -12.95 -6.01
CA TYR A 129 4.78 -13.82 -7.15
C TYR A 129 3.60 -14.76 -7.41
N TYR A 130 3.38 -15.09 -8.67
CA TYR A 130 2.30 -16.01 -9.06
C TYR A 130 2.42 -17.37 -8.35
N SER A 131 3.64 -17.83 -8.07
CA SER A 131 3.89 -19.05 -7.30
C SER A 131 3.35 -19.01 -5.87
N GLU A 132 3.08 -17.83 -5.30
CA GLU A 132 2.66 -17.64 -3.90
C GLU A 132 1.15 -17.45 -3.72
N ILE A 133 0.40 -17.48 -4.84
CA ILE A 133 -1.04 -17.23 -4.86
C ILE A 133 -1.78 -18.56 -5.01
N ASP A 134 -2.61 -18.90 -4.02
CA ASP A 134 -3.48 -20.08 -4.04
C ASP A 134 -4.73 -19.84 -4.89
N LEU A 135 -5.32 -18.64 -4.77
CA LEU A 135 -6.64 -18.34 -5.31
C LEU A 135 -6.76 -16.85 -5.58
N PHE A 136 -7.23 -16.51 -6.78
CA PHE A 136 -7.52 -15.14 -7.19
C PHE A 136 -8.77 -15.11 -8.07
N GLN A 137 -9.93 -14.92 -7.45
CA GLN A 137 -11.22 -15.05 -8.15
C GLN A 137 -12.28 -14.09 -7.59
N PRO A 138 -13.30 -13.74 -8.39
CA PRO A 138 -14.40 -12.91 -7.90
C PRO A 138 -15.31 -13.72 -6.95
N SER A 139 -15.87 -13.05 -5.95
CA SER A 139 -16.98 -13.56 -5.14
C SER A 139 -18.32 -13.25 -5.79
N TRP A 140 -19.37 -13.92 -5.31
CA TRP A 140 -20.75 -13.66 -5.71
C TRP A 140 -21.20 -12.21 -5.39
N THR A 141 -20.67 -11.63 -4.31
CA THR A 141 -20.89 -10.21 -3.95
C THR A 141 -20.12 -9.24 -4.85
N GLY A 142 -19.33 -9.76 -5.79
CA GLY A 142 -18.49 -8.98 -6.68
C GLY A 142 -17.30 -8.31 -5.97
N ALA A 143 -16.86 -8.86 -4.83
CA ALA A 143 -15.53 -8.62 -4.31
C ALA A 143 -14.53 -9.53 -5.02
N LEU A 144 -13.24 -9.24 -4.92
CA LEU A 144 -12.16 -10.11 -5.40
C LEU A 144 -11.49 -10.76 -4.19
N LYS A 145 -11.47 -12.09 -4.16
CA LYS A 145 -10.82 -12.86 -3.11
C LYS A 145 -9.42 -13.25 -3.55
N LEU A 146 -8.44 -12.95 -2.72
CA LEU A 146 -7.05 -13.36 -2.87
C LEU A 146 -6.68 -14.23 -1.67
N LYS A 147 -6.27 -15.48 -1.91
CA LYS A 147 -5.70 -16.37 -0.90
C LYS A 147 -4.25 -16.65 -1.28
N LEU A 148 -3.37 -16.62 -0.29
CA LEU A 148 -1.95 -16.92 -0.45
C LEU A 148 -1.60 -18.28 0.16
N LYS A 149 -0.45 -18.83 -0.24
CA LYS A 149 0.08 -20.10 0.27
C LYS A 149 0.36 -20.10 1.77
N ASP A 150 0.76 -18.94 2.32
CA ASP A 150 0.92 -18.75 3.76
C ASP A 150 -0.41 -18.68 4.56
N GLY A 151 -1.55 -18.94 3.90
CA GLY A 151 -2.88 -18.97 4.50
C GLY A 151 -3.55 -17.60 4.65
N LYS A 152 -2.84 -16.50 4.36
CA LYS A 152 -3.43 -15.15 4.40
C LYS A 152 -4.54 -15.02 3.36
N LYS A 153 -5.62 -14.36 3.76
CA LYS A 153 -6.81 -14.10 2.95
C LYS A 153 -7.05 -12.60 2.88
N PHE A 154 -7.24 -12.10 1.67
CA PHE A 154 -7.57 -10.73 1.41
C PHE A 154 -8.85 -10.66 0.59
N THR A 155 -9.69 -9.69 0.91
CA THR A 155 -10.87 -9.37 0.12
C THR A 155 -10.71 -7.96 -0.39
N PHE A 156 -10.96 -7.75 -1.68
CA PHE A 156 -10.87 -6.43 -2.29
C PHE A 156 -12.22 -6.06 -2.92
N THR A 157 -12.66 -4.84 -2.67
CA THR A 157 -13.90 -4.27 -3.20
C THR A 157 -13.60 -3.02 -4.03
N GLY A 158 -14.63 -2.34 -4.54
CA GLY A 158 -14.48 -1.06 -5.24
C GLY A 158 -13.93 -1.16 -6.67
N PHE A 159 -13.61 -2.35 -7.17
CA PHE A 159 -13.25 -2.55 -8.56
C PHE A 159 -14.44 -2.31 -9.50
N PRO A 160 -14.28 -1.53 -10.58
CA PRO A 160 -15.25 -1.46 -11.66
C PRO A 160 -15.62 -2.84 -12.23
N LYS A 161 -16.83 -2.97 -12.77
CA LYS A 161 -17.34 -4.25 -13.29
C LYS A 161 -16.42 -4.88 -14.35
N LEU A 162 -15.83 -4.06 -15.23
CA LEU A 162 -14.87 -4.54 -16.23
C LEU A 162 -13.62 -5.12 -15.57
N ASP A 163 -13.08 -4.45 -14.55
CA ASP A 163 -11.89 -4.90 -13.81
C ASP A 163 -12.11 -6.23 -13.11
N ARG A 164 -13.26 -6.38 -12.46
CA ARG A 164 -13.61 -7.62 -11.76
C ARG A 164 -13.69 -8.84 -12.67
N LYS A 165 -14.00 -8.63 -13.95
CA LYS A 165 -14.09 -9.69 -14.95
C LYS A 165 -12.75 -9.94 -15.62
N ALA A 166 -12.01 -8.89 -15.97
CA ALA A 166 -10.78 -9.01 -16.72
C ALA A 166 -9.60 -9.53 -15.88
N MET A 167 -9.44 -9.03 -14.64
CA MET A 167 -8.27 -9.38 -13.82
C MET A 167 -8.12 -10.89 -13.56
N PRO A 168 -9.16 -11.66 -13.18
CA PRO A 168 -9.02 -13.10 -12.95
C PRO A 168 -8.58 -13.87 -14.20
N THR A 169 -9.11 -13.49 -15.38
CA THR A 169 -8.71 -14.10 -16.65
C THR A 169 -7.25 -13.80 -16.97
N ILE A 170 -6.85 -12.53 -16.94
CA ILE A 170 -5.47 -12.12 -17.21
C ILE A 170 -4.50 -12.73 -16.19
N PHE A 171 -4.92 -12.84 -14.93
CA PHE A 171 -4.16 -13.53 -13.88
C PHE A 171 -3.93 -14.99 -14.23
N GLN A 172 -4.98 -15.69 -14.68
CA GLN A 172 -4.89 -17.12 -14.99
C GLN A 172 -3.95 -17.37 -16.17
N ASP A 173 -4.07 -16.56 -17.23
CA ASP A 173 -3.17 -16.61 -18.39
C ASP A 173 -1.71 -16.40 -17.97
N ALA A 174 -1.45 -15.37 -17.15
CA ALA A 174 -0.12 -15.08 -16.64
C ALA A 174 0.42 -16.19 -15.72
N LEU A 175 -0.43 -16.78 -14.87
CA LEU A 175 -0.05 -17.89 -14.00
C LEU A 175 0.34 -19.15 -14.79
N ASP A 176 -0.39 -19.45 -15.87
CA ASP A 176 -0.12 -20.63 -16.70
C ASP A 176 1.18 -20.45 -17.51
N ASP A 177 1.46 -19.24 -18.00
CA ASP A 177 2.76 -18.92 -18.61
C ASP A 177 3.89 -18.96 -17.58
N TYR A 178 3.67 -18.40 -16.39
CA TYR A 178 4.64 -18.42 -15.29
C TYR A 178 5.03 -19.85 -14.88
N ARG A 179 4.06 -20.77 -14.84
CA ARG A 179 4.31 -22.20 -14.53
C ARG A 179 5.21 -22.88 -15.56
N LYS A 180 5.09 -22.53 -16.85
CA LYS A 180 5.96 -23.06 -17.91
C LYS A 180 7.41 -22.63 -17.74
N LEU A 181 7.65 -21.47 -17.12
CA LEU A 181 9.00 -20.95 -16.86
C LEU A 181 9.68 -21.65 -15.68
N ASN A 182 8.96 -22.45 -14.89
CA ASN A 182 9.46 -23.10 -13.67
C ASN A 182 10.18 -22.13 -12.71
N PHE A 183 9.71 -20.89 -12.65
CA PHE A 183 10.33 -19.83 -11.86
C PHE A 183 9.78 -19.84 -10.42
N HIS A 184 10.66 -20.12 -9.46
CA HIS A 184 10.32 -20.22 -8.03
C HIS A 184 11.24 -19.32 -7.21
N PRO A 185 10.95 -18.02 -7.11
CA PRO A 185 11.76 -17.10 -6.33
C PRO A 185 11.68 -17.45 -4.84
N ALA A 186 12.82 -17.36 -4.15
CA ALA A 186 12.84 -17.46 -2.71
C ALA A 186 12.12 -16.26 -2.09
N VAL A 187 11.15 -16.54 -1.21
CA VAL A 187 10.38 -15.53 -0.48
C VAL A 187 10.47 -15.79 1.03
N SER A 188 10.53 -14.71 1.81
CA SER A 188 10.38 -14.68 3.26
C SER A 188 8.92 -14.77 3.71
N GLN A 189 7.98 -14.35 2.86
CA GLN A 189 6.54 -14.49 3.04
C GLN A 189 5.81 -14.38 1.69
N SER A 190 4.63 -14.99 1.56
CA SER A 190 3.90 -15.01 0.29
C SER A 190 3.56 -13.61 -0.24
N ARG A 191 3.31 -12.63 0.66
CA ARG A 191 3.19 -11.19 0.33
C ARG A 191 4.39 -10.42 0.84
N GLU A 192 5.36 -10.21 -0.02
CA GLU A 192 6.57 -9.46 0.33
C GLU A 192 6.30 -7.98 0.45
N ASN A 193 6.98 -7.33 1.40
CA ASN A 193 7.00 -5.89 1.51
C ASN A 193 8.14 -5.33 0.66
N LEU A 194 7.89 -4.23 -0.05
CA LEU A 194 8.93 -3.54 -0.80
C LEU A 194 9.30 -2.24 -0.09
N CYS A 195 10.60 -1.91 -0.12
CA CYS A 195 11.12 -0.64 0.35
C CYS A 195 10.45 0.52 -0.40
N SER A 196 10.04 1.57 0.31
CA SER A 196 9.41 2.76 -0.26
C SER A 196 10.34 3.62 -1.13
N HIS A 197 11.65 3.42 -1.03
CA HIS A 197 12.67 4.22 -1.72
C HIS A 197 13.28 3.48 -2.91
N CYS A 198 13.79 2.26 -2.69
CA CYS A 198 14.46 1.48 -3.73
C CYS A 198 13.65 0.29 -4.26
N PHE A 199 12.46 0.02 -3.72
CA PHE A 199 11.57 -1.08 -4.14
C PHE A 199 12.14 -2.50 -4.02
N GLN A 200 13.28 -2.66 -3.36
CA GLN A 200 13.81 -3.98 -3.01
C GLN A 200 12.96 -4.61 -1.91
N VAL A 201 12.86 -5.94 -1.92
CA VAL A 201 12.20 -6.72 -0.87
C VAL A 201 12.86 -6.44 0.48
N VAL A 202 12.03 -6.11 1.48
CA VAL A 202 12.41 -6.07 2.89
C VAL A 202 11.75 -7.27 3.57
N PRO A 203 12.52 -8.26 4.03
CA PRO A 203 11.97 -9.48 4.59
C PRO A 203 11.01 -9.24 5.75
N ARG A 204 10.13 -10.20 5.99
CA ARG A 204 9.20 -10.15 7.13
C ARG A 204 9.95 -9.91 8.45
N ASP A 205 9.35 -9.10 9.31
CA ASP A 205 9.86 -8.73 10.64
C ASP A 205 11.26 -8.08 10.61
N ARG A 206 11.73 -7.64 9.43
CA ARG A 206 12.84 -6.71 9.26
C ARG A 206 12.29 -5.33 8.93
N TYR A 207 12.87 -4.33 9.56
CA TYR A 207 12.45 -2.93 9.45
C TYR A 207 13.59 -2.02 8.98
N VAL A 208 14.59 -2.61 8.31
CA VAL A 208 15.71 -1.88 7.68
C VAL A 208 15.94 -2.49 6.30
N CYS A 209 16.07 -1.64 5.29
CA CYS A 209 16.36 -2.05 3.93
C CYS A 209 17.86 -2.30 3.76
N ARG A 210 18.26 -3.54 3.48
CA ARG A 210 19.67 -3.90 3.24
C ARG A 210 20.28 -3.25 2.00
N ASN A 211 19.45 -2.80 1.06
CA ASN A 211 19.92 -2.26 -0.22
C ASN A 211 20.23 -0.76 -0.15
N CYS A 212 19.38 0.02 0.53
CA CYS A 212 19.52 1.49 0.57
C CYS A 212 19.61 2.08 1.98
N GLY A 213 19.63 1.25 3.02
CA GLY A 213 19.77 1.69 4.41
C GLY A 213 18.53 2.29 5.05
N SER A 214 17.45 2.60 4.31
CA SER A 214 16.23 3.16 4.90
C SER A 214 15.67 2.27 6.00
N ASP A 215 15.25 2.90 7.10
CA ASP A 215 14.60 2.25 8.23
C ASP A 215 13.09 2.56 8.26
N PHE A 216 12.37 1.70 8.96
CA PHE A 216 10.93 1.71 9.02
C PHE A 216 10.48 1.57 10.47
N TRP A 217 9.37 2.20 10.79
CA TRP A 217 8.75 2.02 12.09
C TRP A 217 8.27 0.58 12.29
N THR A 218 8.55 0.02 13.46
CA THR A 218 7.89 -1.22 13.88
C THR A 218 6.44 -0.92 14.28
N PRO A 219 5.49 -1.85 14.08
CA PRO A 219 4.11 -1.67 14.54
C PRO A 219 4.00 -1.42 16.04
N LYS A 220 4.89 -2.01 16.85
CA LYS A 220 4.91 -1.83 18.31
C LYS A 220 5.33 -0.41 18.71
N GLU A 221 6.35 0.15 18.04
CA GLU A 221 6.80 1.52 18.28
C GLU A 221 5.71 2.56 17.97
N LEU A 222 4.94 2.34 16.91
CA LEU A 222 3.82 3.21 16.54
C LEU A 222 2.68 3.07 17.54
N ALA A 223 2.31 1.82 17.89
CA ALA A 223 1.26 1.55 18.86
C ALA A 223 1.58 2.13 20.25
N LEU A 224 2.84 2.03 20.69
CA LEU A 224 3.27 2.62 21.96
C LEU A 224 3.13 4.15 21.96
N ARG A 225 3.44 4.81 20.85
CA ARG A 225 3.24 6.26 20.71
C ARG A 225 1.78 6.65 20.82
N SER A 226 0.90 5.94 20.11
CA SER A 226 -0.56 6.12 20.21
C SER A 226 -1.10 5.80 21.61
N LEU A 227 -0.53 4.81 22.31
CA LEU A 227 -0.90 4.52 23.69
C LEU A 227 -0.55 5.67 24.65
N VAL A 228 0.60 6.33 24.43
CA VAL A 228 1.02 7.48 25.26
C VAL A 228 0.19 8.72 24.93
N PHE A 229 0.04 9.01 23.64
CA PHE A 229 -0.72 10.14 23.15
C PHE A 229 -1.53 9.70 21.92
N PRO A 230 -2.87 9.67 22.02
CA PRO A 230 -3.71 9.26 20.90
C PRO A 230 -3.37 10.02 19.63
N SER A 231 -3.42 9.31 18.50
CA SER A 231 -3.05 9.79 17.15
C SER A 231 -1.56 9.98 16.86
N TRP A 232 -0.67 9.87 17.85
CA TRP A 232 0.76 10.06 17.59
C TRP A 232 1.30 9.05 16.58
N GLY A 233 0.92 7.77 16.70
CA GLY A 233 1.29 6.75 15.73
C GLY A 233 0.85 7.08 14.31
N ASP A 234 -0.37 7.60 14.13
CA ASP A 234 -0.88 8.00 12.82
C ASP A 234 -0.17 9.21 12.23
N ILE A 235 0.24 10.17 13.05
CA ILE A 235 1.12 11.27 12.63
C ILE A 235 2.46 10.71 12.10
N CYS A 236 3.06 9.76 12.82
CA CYS A 236 4.30 9.09 12.39
C CYS A 236 4.12 8.31 11.09
N MET A 237 2.96 7.69 10.86
CA MET A 237 2.61 7.03 9.59
C MET A 237 2.19 8.00 8.47
N LYS A 238 2.19 9.31 8.73
CA LYS A 238 1.76 10.38 7.82
C LYS A 238 0.26 10.28 7.43
N HIS A 239 -0.56 9.73 8.30
CA HIS A 239 -2.02 9.67 8.18
C HIS A 239 -2.69 10.91 8.79
N TYR A 240 -2.22 12.11 8.43
CA TYR A 240 -2.60 13.36 9.11
C TYR A 240 -4.11 13.62 9.18
N GLN A 241 -4.86 13.28 8.13
CA GLN A 241 -6.32 13.48 8.13
C GLN A 241 -7.03 12.64 9.18
N PHE A 242 -6.54 11.42 9.41
CA PHE A 242 -7.09 10.52 10.41
C PHE A 242 -6.66 10.95 11.82
N ALA A 243 -5.37 11.24 12.00
CA ALA A 243 -4.83 11.79 13.24
C ALA A 243 -5.56 13.07 13.69
N MET A 244 -5.97 13.95 12.77
CA MET A 244 -6.74 15.15 13.11
C MET A 244 -8.13 14.84 13.66
N VAL A 245 -8.82 13.84 13.10
CA VAL A 245 -10.17 13.46 13.52
C VAL A 245 -10.14 12.82 14.90
N GLU A 246 -9.19 11.91 15.11
CA GLU A 246 -8.95 11.31 16.40
C GLU A 246 -8.54 12.34 17.45
N LEU A 247 -7.61 13.25 17.13
CA LEU A 247 -7.19 14.32 18.03
C LEU A 247 -8.37 15.23 18.42
N PHE A 248 -9.26 15.54 17.47
CA PHE A 248 -10.46 16.31 17.77
C PHE A 248 -11.42 15.56 18.71
N GLY A 249 -11.63 14.26 18.48
CA GLY A 249 -12.37 13.39 19.39
C GLY A 249 -11.76 13.37 20.80
N TYR A 250 -10.44 13.20 20.87
CA TYR A 250 -9.67 13.20 22.10
C TYR A 250 -9.81 14.52 22.88
N LEU A 251 -9.72 15.66 22.19
CA LEU A 251 -9.92 16.98 22.81
C LEU A 251 -11.33 17.15 23.38
N ILE A 252 -12.35 16.62 22.70
CA ILE A 252 -13.73 16.62 23.22
C ILE A 252 -13.83 15.73 24.47
N SER A 253 -13.26 14.53 24.44
CA SER A 253 -13.23 13.62 25.60
C SER A 253 -12.62 14.31 26.83
N TRP A 254 -11.48 14.98 26.66
CA TRP A 254 -10.83 15.74 27.72
C TRP A 254 -11.67 16.91 28.21
N PHE A 255 -12.26 17.68 27.30
CA PHE A 255 -13.13 18.80 27.66
C PHE A 255 -14.32 18.32 28.51
N VAL A 256 -14.95 17.20 28.14
CA VAL A 256 -16.03 16.58 28.91
C VAL A 256 -15.54 16.11 30.28
N ALA A 257 -14.40 15.41 30.33
CA ALA A 257 -13.84 14.92 31.59
C ALA A 257 -13.53 16.07 32.57
N ILE A 258 -12.90 17.14 32.08
CA ILE A 258 -12.59 18.33 32.88
C ILE A 258 -13.88 19.02 33.33
N SER A 259 -14.88 19.17 32.44
CA SER A 259 -16.16 19.80 32.79
C SER A 259 -16.90 19.06 33.91
N ILE A 260 -16.84 17.72 33.91
CA ILE A 260 -17.46 16.89 34.96
C ILE A 260 -16.60 16.94 36.24
N LEU A 261 -15.27 16.98 36.13
CA LEU A 261 -14.38 17.10 37.29
C LEU A 261 -14.58 18.39 38.08
N VAL A 262 -14.89 19.51 37.41
CA VAL A 262 -15.19 20.79 38.07
C VAL A 262 -16.65 20.90 38.55
N SER A 263 -17.48 19.89 38.26
CA SER A 263 -18.86 19.82 38.73
C SER A 263 -18.93 19.39 40.22
N PRO A 264 -20.10 19.52 40.88
CA PRO A 264 -20.28 19.10 42.27
C PRO A 264 -19.98 17.62 42.56
N ASN A 265 -19.92 16.77 41.52
CA ASN A 265 -19.62 15.34 41.62
C ASN A 265 -18.29 14.99 40.94
N PRO A 266 -17.13 15.35 41.52
CA PRO A 266 -15.82 15.11 40.90
C PRO A 266 -15.50 13.62 40.70
N GLY A 267 -16.15 12.72 41.45
CA GLY A 267 -15.98 11.27 41.29
C GLY A 267 -16.41 10.75 39.91
N GLU A 268 -17.43 11.34 39.30
CA GLU A 268 -17.85 11.01 37.94
C GLU A 268 -16.79 11.46 36.92
N GLY A 269 -16.18 12.62 37.14
CA GLY A 269 -15.11 13.12 36.28
C GLY A 269 -13.86 12.24 36.33
N LEU A 270 -13.49 11.76 37.52
CA LEU A 270 -12.40 10.81 37.69
C LEU A 270 -12.68 9.48 36.99
N PHE A 271 -13.93 9.00 37.07
CA PHE A 271 -14.35 7.81 36.34
C PHE A 271 -14.23 8.00 34.82
N VAL A 272 -14.65 9.14 34.27
CA VAL A 272 -14.49 9.45 32.84
C VAL A 272 -13.02 9.50 32.44
N LEU A 273 -12.15 10.13 33.25
CA LEU A 273 -10.70 10.12 33.01
C LEU A 273 -10.14 8.68 32.97
N LEU A 274 -10.56 7.83 33.90
CA LEU A 274 -10.16 6.42 33.89
C LEU A 274 -10.60 5.73 32.60
N LEU A 275 -11.81 6.01 32.10
CA LEU A 275 -12.27 5.44 30.82
C LEU A 275 -11.42 5.91 29.63
N ILE A 276 -11.01 7.19 29.60
CA ILE A 276 -10.11 7.70 28.54
C ILE A 276 -8.81 6.90 28.53
N PHE A 277 -8.15 6.74 29.68
CA PHE A 277 -6.88 6.00 29.74
C PHE A 277 -7.03 4.47 29.55
N LEU A 278 -8.11 3.87 30.05
CA LEU A 278 -8.29 2.41 30.02
C LEU A 278 -8.95 1.90 28.74
N ILE A 279 -9.61 2.77 27.98
CA ILE A 279 -10.33 2.38 26.75
C ILE A 279 -9.80 3.14 25.54
N GLU A 280 -9.85 4.47 25.55
CA GLU A 280 -9.53 5.28 24.37
C GLU A 280 -8.08 5.06 23.90
N HIS A 281 -7.12 5.17 24.83
CA HIS A 281 -5.69 4.97 24.55
C HIS A 281 -5.37 3.54 24.05
N PRO A 282 -5.82 2.45 24.71
CA PRO A 282 -5.61 1.09 24.19
C PRO A 282 -6.29 0.83 22.86
N VAL A 283 -7.50 1.34 22.63
CA VAL A 283 -8.20 1.15 21.36
C VAL A 283 -7.43 1.81 20.22
N ASP A 284 -6.97 3.04 20.39
CA ASP A 284 -6.12 3.70 19.40
C ASP A 284 -4.81 2.93 19.17
N ALA A 285 -4.11 2.53 20.23
CA ALA A 285 -2.89 1.73 20.11
C ALA A 285 -3.10 0.41 19.34
N ILE A 286 -4.22 -0.28 19.56
CA ILE A 286 -4.59 -1.51 18.85
C ILE A 286 -4.88 -1.22 17.36
N LEU A 287 -5.61 -0.15 17.07
CA LEU A 287 -5.92 0.28 15.70
C LEU A 287 -4.63 0.66 14.94
N THR A 288 -3.81 1.50 15.55
CA THR A 288 -2.49 1.89 15.06
C THR A 288 -1.63 0.66 14.76
N TYR A 289 -1.54 -0.31 15.69
CA TYR A 289 -0.81 -1.56 15.48
C TYR A 289 -1.33 -2.35 14.27
N SER A 290 -2.66 -2.49 14.17
CA SER A 290 -3.32 -3.23 13.10
C SER A 290 -3.06 -2.61 11.71
N VAL A 291 -3.14 -1.28 11.62
CA VAL A 291 -2.84 -0.52 10.41
C VAL A 291 -1.36 -0.63 10.05
N ALA A 292 -0.47 -0.43 11.02
CA ALA A 292 0.98 -0.48 10.84
C ALA A 292 1.47 -1.86 10.38
N LYS A 293 0.86 -2.95 10.87
CA LYS A 293 1.24 -4.33 10.52
C LYS A 293 1.02 -4.68 9.04
N LYS A 294 0.23 -3.90 8.30
CA LYS A 294 -0.09 -4.20 6.89
C LYS A 294 1.10 -4.06 5.96
N GLY A 295 2.07 -3.20 6.26
CA GLY A 295 3.23 -2.95 5.41
C GLY A 295 4.24 -2.03 6.09
N LEU A 296 5.23 -1.58 5.35
CA LEU A 296 6.29 -0.73 5.89
C LEU A 296 5.85 0.73 5.97
N ASN A 297 6.22 1.38 7.08
CA ASN A 297 5.96 2.80 7.34
C ASN A 297 7.32 3.51 7.46
N PRO A 298 7.71 4.35 6.50
CA PRO A 298 9.04 4.96 6.47
C PRO A 298 9.30 5.79 7.73
N ARG A 299 10.46 5.59 8.35
CA ARG A 299 10.94 6.41 9.47
C ARG A 299 11.95 7.43 8.95
N HIS A 300 13.09 6.97 8.44
CA HIS A 300 14.09 7.81 7.79
C HIS A 300 14.37 7.35 6.35
N GLY A 301 14.67 8.33 5.50
CA GLY A 301 15.14 8.08 4.14
C GLY A 301 16.57 7.53 4.12
N PRO A 302 17.08 7.08 2.94
CA PRO A 302 18.47 6.64 2.79
C PRO A 302 19.50 7.65 3.29
N ASP A 303 19.30 8.94 2.95
CA ASP A 303 20.25 10.01 3.28
C ASP A 303 20.25 10.33 4.77
N GLU A 304 19.07 10.37 5.39
CA GLU A 304 18.90 10.59 6.83
C GLU A 304 19.45 9.41 7.65
N ALA A 305 19.18 8.18 7.22
CA ALA A 305 19.69 6.99 7.88
C ALA A 305 21.23 6.92 7.85
N ARG A 306 21.85 7.35 6.74
CA ARG A 306 23.32 7.43 6.63
C ARG A 306 23.90 8.49 7.57
N ALA A 307 23.31 9.68 7.60
CA ALA A 307 23.77 10.76 8.47
C ALA A 307 23.69 10.38 9.97
N LEU A 308 22.63 9.66 10.37
CA LEU A 308 22.48 9.18 11.75
C LEU A 308 23.50 8.08 12.09
N ALA A 309 23.82 7.20 11.14
CA ALA A 309 24.83 6.16 11.35
C ALA A 309 26.23 6.78 11.54
N GLU A 310 26.58 7.79 10.75
CA GLU A 310 27.85 8.53 10.90
C GLU A 310 27.94 9.20 12.28
N GLN A 311 26.89 9.87 12.74
CA GLN A 311 26.86 10.49 14.07
C GLN A 311 26.99 9.50 15.24
N SER A 312 26.51 8.25 15.07
CA SER A 312 26.61 7.23 16.13
C SER A 312 28.00 6.64 16.28
N VAL A 313 28.81 6.66 15.23
CA VAL A 313 30.20 6.20 15.27
C VAL A 313 31.07 7.23 15.99
N ASP A 314 30.89 8.52 15.66
CA ASP A 314 31.64 9.61 16.30
C ASP A 314 31.33 9.77 17.81
N ALA A 315 30.18 9.27 18.28
CA ALA A 315 29.81 9.30 19.69
C ALA A 315 30.46 8.17 20.52
N ASP A 316 30.78 7.02 19.89
CA ASP A 316 31.37 5.85 20.56
C ASP A 316 32.90 6.04 20.71
N ASP A 317 33.54 6.66 19.70
CA ASP A 317 34.98 6.99 19.74
C ASP A 317 35.32 8.08 20.78
N GLY A 318 34.32 8.83 21.27
CA GLY A 318 34.48 9.86 22.31
C GLY A 318 34.36 9.36 23.75
N GLU A 319 33.84 8.15 23.98
CA GLU A 319 33.72 7.56 25.33
C GLU A 319 34.96 6.73 25.73
N GLU A 320 35.78 6.25 24.78
CA GLU A 320 37.04 5.57 25.09
C GLU A 320 38.18 6.53 25.48
N GLU A 321 38.14 7.81 25.08
CA GLU A 321 39.21 8.78 25.41
C GLU A 321 39.07 9.40 26.81
N LEU A 322 37.93 9.23 27.49
CA LEU A 322 37.67 9.79 28.83
C LEU A 322 38.06 8.84 30.00
N LEU A 323 38.41 7.58 29.72
CA LEU A 323 38.84 6.61 30.73
C LEU A 323 40.36 6.52 30.94
N VAL A 324 41.15 7.33 30.22
CA VAL A 324 42.64 7.32 30.32
C VAL A 324 43.19 8.51 31.11
N VAL A 325 42.35 9.37 31.70
CA VAL A 325 42.80 10.57 32.45
C VAL A 325 42.59 10.48 33.97
N GLU A 326 42.18 9.32 34.51
CA GLU A 326 42.05 9.10 35.97
C GLU A 326 43.13 8.19 36.59
N GLU A 327 44.28 8.03 35.95
CA GLU A 327 45.48 7.47 36.58
C GLU A 327 46.74 8.29 36.21
N ALA A 328 46.93 9.44 36.85
CA ALA A 328 48.22 10.14 36.91
C ALA A 328 48.36 10.95 38.21
#